data_AF-A0A7V3BQM5-F1
#
_entry.id   AF-A0A7V3BQM5-F1
#
_cell.length_a   1.000
_cell.length_b   1.000
_cell.length_c   1.000
_cell.angle_alpha   90.00
_cell.angle_beta   90.00
_cell.angle_gamma   90.00
#
_symmetry.space_group_name_H-M   'P 1'
#
loop_
_entity.id
_entity.type
_entity.pdbx_description
1 polymer ?
#
loop_
_entity_poly.entity_id
_entity_poly.type
_entity_poly.pdbx_seq_one_letter_code
_entity_poly.pdbx_strand_id
1 'polypeptide(L)'
;MNLTLLAPQYLLVLLIIPVVAWLFRRSTIHLPPLRRRLVLVLRGLMIVLVALSLSGLSVENPTEQVNVIFALDASDSVGEEARQAALGFVQRAVQQLKP
;
A
#
# COMPACT_ATOMS: atom_id res chain seq x y z
N MET A 1 -8.78 -4.95 -9.95
CA MET A 1 -8.27 -5.11 -8.57
C MET A 1 -7.01 -5.96 -8.65
N ASN A 2 -5.85 -5.31 -8.65
CA ASN A 2 -4.57 -6.00 -8.60
C ASN A 2 -4.08 -6.00 -7.15
N LEU A 3 -3.60 -7.14 -6.67
CA LEU A 3 -2.96 -7.26 -5.37
C LEU A 3 -1.46 -7.03 -5.55
N THR A 4 -0.93 -5.97 -4.97
CA THR A 4 0.49 -5.65 -4.99
C THR A 4 1.07 -5.80 -3.59
N LEU A 5 2.29 -6.35 -3.52
CA LEU A 5 3.07 -6.48 -2.30
C LEU A 5 4.33 -5.65 -2.48
N LEU A 6 4.41 -4.52 -1.77
CA LEU A 6 5.54 -3.60 -1.86
C LEU A 6 6.83 -4.21 -1.30
N ALA A 7 6.71 -5.08 -0.29
CA ALA A 7 7.83 -5.71 0.39
C ALA A 7 7.54 -7.18 0.73
N PRO A 8 7.65 -8.10 -0.25
CA PRO A 8 7.27 -9.51 -0.06
C PRO A 8 8.16 -10.25 0.95
N GLN A 9 9.36 -9.75 1.26
CA GLN A 9 10.25 -10.35 2.26
C GLN A 9 9.63 -10.43 3.66
N TYR A 10 8.66 -9.56 3.99
CA TYR A 10 7.99 -9.61 5.29
C TYR A 10 7.05 -10.81 5.44
N LEU A 11 6.72 -11.54 4.36
CA LEU A 11 6.03 -12.83 4.49
C LEU A 11 6.88 -13.88 5.22
N LEU A 12 8.20 -13.72 5.29
CA LEU A 12 9.07 -14.60 6.08
C LEU A 12 8.71 -14.60 7.57
N VAL A 13 8.05 -13.54 8.08
CA VAL A 13 7.52 -13.48 9.45
C VAL A 13 6.53 -14.62 9.72
N LEU A 14 5.86 -15.16 8.69
CA LEU A 14 4.97 -16.32 8.83
C LEU A 14 5.70 -17.58 9.31
N LEU A 15 7.02 -17.69 9.11
CA LEU A 15 7.83 -18.79 9.63
C LEU A 15 7.89 -18.81 11.17
N ILE A 16 7.47 -17.73 11.85
CA ILE A 16 7.34 -17.69 13.31
C ILE A 16 6.16 -18.55 13.79
N ILE A 17 5.11 -18.73 12.98
CA ILE A 17 3.92 -19.51 13.34
C ILE A 17 4.25 -20.94 13.80
N PRO A 18 5.01 -21.77 13.05
CA PRO A 18 5.36 -23.11 13.50
C PRO A 18 6.20 -23.12 14.78
N VAL A 19 7.08 -22.12 14.98
CA VAL A 19 7.88 -21.99 16.21
C VAL A 19 6.97 -21.71 17.40
N VAL A 20 6.03 -20.76 17.27
CA VAL A 20 5.05 -20.44 18.31
C VAL A 20 4.15 -21.64 18.60
N ALA A 21 3.72 -22.36 17.57
CA ALA A 21 2.92 -23.58 17.72
C ALA A 21 3.71 -24.68 18.46
N TRP A 22 5.00 -24.87 18.14
CA TRP A 22 5.87 -25.84 18.81
C TRP A 22 6.08 -25.50 20.29
N LEU A 23 6.42 -24.25 20.60
CA LEU A 23 6.58 -23.77 21.98
C LEU A 23 5.28 -23.93 22.78
N PHE A 24 4.14 -23.59 22.17
CA PHE A 24 2.83 -23.74 22.81
C PHE A 24 2.42 -25.22 22.99
N ARG A 25 2.90 -26.13 22.12
CA ARG A 25 2.71 -27.58 22.31
C ARG A 25 3.54 -28.11 23.49
N ARG A 26 4.77 -27.61 23.66
CA ARG A 26 5.68 -27.98 24.75
C ARG A 26 5.26 -27.39 26.11
N SER A 27 4.51 -26.30 26.10
CA SER A 27 3.99 -25.65 27.30
C SER A 27 3.04 -26.56 28.09
N THR A 28 3.26 -26.68 29.40
CA THR A 28 2.49 -27.52 30.34
C THR A 28 1.18 -26.88 30.81
N ILE A 29 0.65 -25.92 30.06
CA ILE A 29 -0.55 -25.20 30.46
C ILE A 29 -1.77 -26.10 30.24
N HIS A 30 -2.43 -26.44 31.35
CA HIS A 30 -3.66 -27.23 31.35
C HIS A 30 -4.85 -26.35 30.91
N LEU A 31 -5.01 -26.20 29.59
CA LEU A 31 -6.20 -25.61 29.00
C LEU A 31 -7.15 -26.67 28.46
N PRO A 32 -8.47 -26.47 28.57
CA PRO A 32 -9.44 -27.23 27.79
C PRO A 32 -9.09 -27.22 26.29
N PRO A 33 -9.32 -28.32 25.55
CA PRO A 33 -8.85 -28.47 24.17
C PRO A 33 -9.39 -27.39 23.23
N LEU A 34 -10.63 -26.93 23.45
CA LEU A 34 -11.23 -25.85 22.65
C LEU A 34 -10.51 -24.51 22.88
N ARG A 35 -10.28 -24.13 24.14
CA ARG A 35 -9.54 -22.91 24.49
C ARG A 35 -8.12 -22.95 23.95
N ARG A 36 -7.48 -24.12 24.01
CA ARG A 36 -6.14 -24.34 23.48
C ARG A 36 -6.08 -24.09 21.95
N ARG A 37 -7.06 -24.57 21.20
CA ARG A 37 -7.17 -24.33 19.74
C ARG A 37 -7.44 -22.85 19.44
N LEU A 38 -8.36 -22.21 20.16
CA LEU A 38 -8.67 -20.79 19.98
C LEU A 38 -7.45 -19.89 20.19
N VAL A 39 -6.66 -20.12 21.25
CA VAL A 39 -5.44 -19.35 21.51
C VAL A 39 -4.42 -19.49 20.39
N LEU A 40 -4.22 -20.71 19.86
CA LEU A 40 -3.31 -20.94 18.74
C LEU A 40 -3.78 -20.24 17.47
N VAL A 41 -5.07 -20.36 17.15
CA VAL A 41 -5.66 -19.71 15.96
C VAL A 41 -5.54 -18.21 16.05
N LEU A 42 -5.89 -17.61 17.20
CA LEU A 42 -5.79 -16.16 17.40
C LEU A 42 -4.34 -15.67 17.33
N ARG A 43 -3.38 -16.40 17.91
CA ARG A 43 -1.94 -16.06 17.79
C ARG A 43 -1.47 -16.16 16.35
N GLY A 44 -1.83 -17.22 15.63
CA GLY A 44 -1.51 -17.38 14.22
C GLY A 44 -2.10 -16.24 13.38
N LEU A 45 -3.37 -15.90 13.62
CA LEU A 45 -4.05 -14.79 12.94
C LEU A 45 -3.36 -13.45 13.19
N MET A 46 -2.96 -13.14 14.43
CA MET A 46 -2.21 -11.92 14.71
C MET A 46 -0.89 -11.86 13.95
N ILE A 47 -0.14 -12.96 13.91
CA ILE A 47 1.13 -13.03 13.15
C ILE A 47 0.89 -12.80 11.66
N VAL A 48 -0.17 -13.40 11.09
CA VAL A 48 -0.56 -13.19 9.69
C VAL A 48 -0.90 -11.72 9.44
N LEU A 49 -1.72 -11.11 10.29
CA LEU A 49 -2.12 -9.70 10.14
C LEU A 49 -0.92 -8.75 10.22
N VAL A 50 0.02 -9.02 11.13
CA VAL A 50 1.28 -8.25 11.23
C VAL A 50 2.12 -8.43 9.96
N ALA A 51 2.28 -9.66 9.47
CA ALA A 51 3.03 -9.93 8.24
C ALA A 51 2.42 -9.20 7.03
N LEU A 52 1.09 -9.22 6.89
CA LEU A 52 0.36 -8.52 5.83
C LEU A 52 0.47 -6.98 5.96
N SER A 53 0.40 -6.47 7.18
CA SER A 53 0.59 -5.04 7.45
C SER A 53 2.00 -4.57 7.10
N LEU A 54 3.02 -5.41 7.31
CA LEU A 54 4.40 -5.10 6.98
C LEU A 54 4.73 -5.28 5.49
N SER A 55 4.06 -6.21 4.80
CA SER A 55 4.30 -6.46 3.37
C SER A 55 3.79 -5.34 2.46
N GLY A 56 3.04 -4.37 3.00
CA GLY A 56 2.43 -3.29 2.23
C GLY A 56 1.39 -3.84 1.27
N LEU A 57 0.49 -4.69 1.75
CA LEU A 57 -0.60 -5.24 0.94
C LEU A 57 -1.51 -4.10 0.48
N SER A 58 -1.45 -3.80 -0.82
CA SER A 58 -2.25 -2.76 -1.45
C SER A 58 -3.24 -3.39 -2.42
N VAL A 59 -4.51 -3.01 -2.29
CA VAL A 59 -5.54 -3.33 -3.27
C VAL A 59 -5.62 -2.15 -4.22
N GLU A 60 -4.93 -2.25 -5.35
CA GLU A 60 -4.89 -1.18 -6.33
C GLU A 60 -6.03 -1.34 -7.34
N ASN A 61 -6.79 -0.27 -7.51
CA ASN A 61 -7.67 -0.11 -8.66
C ASN A 61 -6.83 0.57 -9.76
N PRO A 62 -6.44 -0.16 -10.82
CA PRO A 62 -5.74 0.48 -11.91
C PRO A 62 -6.66 1.55 -12.49
N THR A 63 -6.28 2.81 -12.29
CA THR A 63 -6.91 3.95 -12.94
C THR A 63 -6.02 4.39 -14.08
N GLU A 64 -6.60 4.50 -15.27
CA GLU A 64 -5.92 5.14 -16.40
C GLU A 64 -6.07 6.67 -16.35
N GLN A 65 -6.76 7.20 -15.32
CA GLN A 65 -6.95 8.63 -15.14
C GLN A 65 -5.66 9.27 -14.61
N VAL A 66 -5.00 10.03 -15.49
CA VAL A 66 -3.82 10.82 -15.15
C VAL A 66 -4.26 12.24 -14.80
N ASN A 67 -3.86 12.75 -13.63
CA ASN A 67 -4.09 14.14 -13.27
C ASN A 67 -2.85 14.98 -13.62
N VAL A 68 -3.01 15.94 -14.54
CA VAL A 68 -1.92 16.80 -15.01
C VAL A 68 -2.09 18.19 -14.41
N ILE A 69 -1.09 18.64 -13.64
CA ILE A 69 -1.06 19.98 -13.05
C ILE A 69 -0.05 20.83 -13.80
N PHE A 70 -0.49 21.95 -14.34
CA PHE A 70 0.39 22.95 -14.95
C PHE A 70 0.72 24.02 -13.91
N ALA A 71 2.00 24.19 -13.59
CA ALA A 71 2.49 25.29 -12.77
C ALA A 71 3.06 26.39 -13.67
N LEU A 72 2.52 27.60 -13.57
CA LEU A 72 2.97 28.77 -14.32
C LEU A 72 3.64 29.75 -13.37
N ASP A 73 4.84 30.19 -13.73
CA ASP A 73 5.53 31.27 -13.04
C ASP A 73 4.83 32.61 -13.36
N ALA A 74 4.43 33.32 -12.32
CA ALA A 74 3.73 34.61 -12.39
C ALA A 74 4.58 35.77 -11.82
N SER A 75 5.89 35.59 -11.70
CA SER A 75 6.81 36.63 -11.25
C SER A 75 6.96 37.76 -12.28
N ASP A 76 7.21 38.99 -11.80
CA ASP A 76 7.38 40.19 -12.63
C ASP A 76 8.61 40.14 -13.56
N SER A 77 9.53 39.20 -13.31
CA SER A 77 10.68 38.92 -14.19
C SER A 77 10.32 38.14 -15.45
N VAL A 78 9.15 37.51 -15.48
CA VAL A 78 8.65 36.80 -16.65
C VAL A 78 7.95 37.81 -17.55
N GLY A 79 8.56 38.07 -18.71
CA GLY A 79 7.98 38.97 -19.70
C GLY A 79 6.60 38.52 -20.17
N GLU A 80 5.75 39.50 -20.48
CA GLU A 80 4.35 39.27 -20.87
C GLU A 80 4.20 38.31 -22.06
N GLU A 81 5.14 38.37 -23.03
CA GLU A 81 5.17 37.46 -24.18
C GLU A 81 5.39 35.99 -23.78
N ALA A 82 6.31 35.75 -22.83
CA ALA A 82 6.58 34.41 -22.31
C ALA A 82 5.38 33.86 -21.52
N ARG A 83 4.69 34.74 -20.77
CA ARG A 83 3.48 34.38 -20.04
C ARG A 83 2.33 34.00 -20.97
N GLN A 84 2.12 34.75 -22.05
CA GLN A 84 1.10 34.45 -23.06
C GLN A 84 1.42 33.16 -23.82
N ALA A 85 2.70 32.91 -24.16
CA ALA A 85 3.12 31.66 -24.77
C ALA A 85 2.86 30.44 -23.86
N ALA A 86 3.14 30.55 -22.56
CA ALA A 86 2.87 29.51 -21.58
C ALA A 86 1.36 29.22 -21.44
N LEU A 87 0.52 30.26 -21.35
CA LEU A 87 -0.93 30.12 -21.32
C LEU A 87 -1.47 29.45 -22.59
N GLY A 88 -0.98 29.86 -23.77
CA GLY A 88 -1.37 29.26 -25.05
C GLY A 88 -0.93 27.81 -25.21
N PHE A 89 0.16 27.38 -24.55
CA PHE A 89 0.53 25.98 -24.46
C PHE A 89 -0.47 25.18 -23.62
N VAL A 90 -0.81 25.67 -22.42
CA VAL A 90 -1.77 25.00 -21.53
C VAL A 90 -3.13 24.83 -22.21
N GLN A 91 -3.65 25.87 -22.87
CA GLN A 91 -4.94 25.79 -23.57
C GLN A 91 -4.93 24.71 -24.66
N ARG A 92 -3.86 24.61 -25.45
CA ARG A 92 -3.73 23.57 -26.48
C ARG A 92 -3.62 22.17 -25.88
N ALA A 93 -2.88 22.02 -24.77
CA ALA A 93 -2.74 20.76 -24.08
C ALA A 93 -4.08 20.26 -23.50
N VAL A 94 -4.86 21.15 -22.89
CA VAL A 94 -6.20 20.84 -22.36
C VAL A 94 -7.17 20.41 -23.46
N GLN A 95 -7.12 21.02 -24.65
CA GLN A 95 -7.97 20.62 -25.78
C GLN A 95 -7.64 19.23 -26.33
N GLN A 96 -6.41 18.74 -26.13
CA GLN A 96 -5.97 17.42 -26.60
C GLN A 96 -6.21 16.30 -25.57
N LEU A 97 -6.46 16.65 -24.31
CA LEU A 97 -6.86 15.71 -23.27
C LEU A 97 -8.29 15.22 -23.59
N LYS A 98 -8.42 13.92 -23.90
CA LYS A 98 -9.72 13.26 -24.00
C LYS A 98 -10.36 13.18 -22.61
N PRO A 99 -11.70 13.30 -22.50
CA PRO A 99 -12.41 13.22 -21.23
C PRO A 99 -12.25 11.86 -20.55
#